data_AF-S6W1X6-F1
#
_entry.id   AF-S6W1X6-F1
#
_cell.length_a   1.000
_cell.length_b   1.000
_cell.length_c   1.000
_cell.angle_alpha   90.00
_cell.angle_beta   90.00
_cell.angle_gamma   90.00
#
_symmetry.space_group_name_H-M   'P 1'
#
loop_
_entity.id
_entity.type
_entity.pdbx_description
1 polymer ?
#
loop_
_entity_poly.entity_id
_entity_poly.type
_entity_poly.pdbx_seq_one_letter_code
_entity_poly.pdbx_strand_id
1 'polypeptide(L)' 'PKLLRVELFVHPLDTPASLNGSGLAIANPPWGLEEELRELMPYLADKLGQTQGGWKMDWLIAE' A
#
# COMPACT_ATOMS: atom_id res chain seq x y z
N PRO A 1 -5.62 -8.72 -17.17
CA PRO A 1 -5.51 -7.23 -17.06
C PRO A 1 -4.54 -6.92 -15.94
N LYS A 2 -3.70 -5.90 -16.11
CA LYS A 2 -2.69 -5.57 -15.10
C LYS A 2 -3.38 -5.19 -13.79
N LEU A 3 -2.88 -5.72 -12.68
CA LEU A 3 -3.46 -5.49 -11.35
C LEU A 3 -2.37 -5.03 -10.39
N LEU A 4 -2.40 -3.76 -10.04
CA LEU A 4 -1.50 -3.17 -9.06
C LEU A 4 -2.13 -3.29 -7.68
N ARG A 5 -1.36 -3.76 -6.70
CA ARG A 5 -1.74 -3.68 -5.29
C ARG A 5 -0.96 -2.55 -4.62
N VAL A 6 -1.67 -1.78 -3.79
CA VAL A 6 -1.07 -0.85 -2.84
C VAL A 6 -1.72 -1.03 -1.47
N GLU A 7 -0.91 -1.24 -0.44
CA GLU A 7 -1.35 -1.44 0.94
C GLU A 7 -0.64 -0.45 1.87
N LEU A 8 -1.37 0.08 2.85
CA LEU A 8 -0.85 0.92 3.92
C LEU A 8 -1.16 0.24 5.26
N PHE A 9 -0.13 0.14 6.11
CA PHE A 9 -0.21 -0.42 7.45
C PHE A 9 0.05 0.68 8.47
N VAL A 10 -0.79 0.75 9.50
CA VAL A 10 -0.66 1.69 10.63
C VAL A 10 -0.07 1.01 11.89
N HIS A 11 -0.06 -0.33 11.88
CA HIS A 11 0.59 -1.21 12.86
C HIS A 11 1.37 -2.32 12.14
N PRO A 12 2.30 -3.01 12.83
CA PRO A 12 2.87 -4.28 12.38
C PRO A 12 1.80 -5.33 12.05
N LEU A 13 2.06 -6.14 11.01
CA LEU A 13 1.12 -7.16 10.52
C LEU A 13 0.81 -8.26 11.56
N ASP A 14 1.70 -8.49 12.50
CA ASP A 14 1.62 -9.51 13.55
C ASP A 14 0.85 -9.04 14.80
N THR A 15 0.28 -7.83 14.80
CA THR A 15 -0.55 -7.33 15.91
C THR A 15 -1.91 -8.06 15.90
N PRO A 16 -2.20 -8.97 16.87
CA PRO A 16 -3.44 -9.73 16.87
C PRO A 16 -4.62 -8.85 17.31
N ALA A 17 -5.81 -9.11 16.78
CA ALA A 17 -7.08 -8.49 17.17
C ALA A 17 -7.34 -7.03 16.72
N SER A 18 -6.56 -6.46 15.80
CA SER A 18 -6.81 -5.14 15.19
C SER A 18 -6.79 -5.17 13.66
N LEU A 19 -7.42 -4.17 13.04
CA LEU A 19 -7.22 -3.88 11.61
C LEU A 19 -5.90 -3.12 11.46
N ASN A 20 -4.84 -3.84 11.09
CA ASN A 20 -3.47 -3.29 11.04
C ASN A 20 -3.21 -2.38 9.83
N GLY A 21 -4.12 -2.38 8.86
CA GLY A 21 -4.02 -1.59 7.64
C GLY A 21 -5.14 -1.89 6.65
N SER A 22 -5.05 -1.28 5.48
CA SER A 22 -5.97 -1.52 4.36
C SER A 22 -5.23 -1.33 3.04
N GLY A 23 -5.87 -1.72 1.93
CA GLY A 23 -5.26 -1.59 0.62
C GLY A 23 -6.26 -1.52 -0.52
N LEU A 24 -5.74 -1.22 -1.69
CA LEU A 24 -6.46 -1.13 -2.96
C LEU A 24 -5.82 -2.08 -3.97
N ALA A 25 -6.68 -2.79 -4.71
CA ALA A 25 -6.31 -3.52 -5.92
C ALA A 25 -6.86 -2.74 -7.13
N ILE A 26 -5.95 -2.20 -7.94
CA ILE A 26 -6.28 -1.27 -9.02
C ILE A 26 -6.09 -2.01 -10.35
N ALA A 27 -7.20 -2.31 -11.02
CA ALA A 27 -7.18 -2.91 -12.33
C ALA A 27 -6.88 -1.86 -13.40
N ASN A 28 -5.92 -2.16 -14.29
CA ASN A 28 -5.44 -1.27 -15.35
C ASN A 28 -5.16 0.16 -14.84
N PRO A 29 -4.22 0.32 -13.89
CA PRO A 29 -3.93 1.64 -13.34
C PRO A 29 -3.52 2.60 -14.46
N PRO A 30 -3.92 3.88 -14.37
CA PRO A 30 -3.51 4.90 -15.33
C PRO A 30 -1.98 5.09 -15.30
N TRP A 31 -1.45 5.58 -16.42
CA TRP A 31 -0.02 5.86 -16.56
C TRP A 31 0.43 6.90 -15.52
N GLY A 32 1.62 6.70 -14.94
CA GLY A 32 2.19 7.56 -13.89
C GLY A 32 1.75 7.23 -12.45
N LEU A 33 0.61 6.54 -12.26
CA LEU A 33 0.08 6.28 -10.91
C LEU A 33 1.01 5.45 -10.03
N GLU A 34 1.69 4.45 -10.59
CA GLU A 34 2.65 3.64 -9.82
C GLU A 34 3.81 4.51 -9.28
N GLU A 35 4.32 5.43 -10.09
CA GLU A 35 5.44 6.31 -9.72
C GLU A 35 5.01 7.29 -8.63
N GLU A 36 3.84 7.93 -8.80
CA GLU A 36 3.26 8.83 -7.79
C GLU A 36 3.02 8.10 -6.46
N LEU A 37 2.44 6.89 -6.49
CA LEU A 37 2.24 6.09 -5.28
C LEU A 37 3.58 5.69 -4.66
N ARG A 38 4.59 5.33 -5.45
CA ARG A 38 5.92 4.95 -4.94
C ARG A 38 6.57 6.08 -4.14
N GLU A 39 6.36 7.33 -4.56
CA GLU A 39 6.85 8.51 -3.84
C GLU A 39 5.98 8.85 -2.61
N LEU A 40 4.66 8.71 -2.73
CA LEU A 40 3.71 9.09 -1.69
C LEU A 40 3.66 8.10 -0.51
N MET A 41 3.77 6.80 -0.77
CA MET A 41 3.54 5.77 0.24
C MET A 41 4.49 5.83 1.44
N PRO A 42 5.81 6.08 1.30
CA PRO A 42 6.70 6.30 2.45
C PRO A 42 6.25 7.46 3.33
N TYR A 43 5.81 8.57 2.73
CA TYR A 43 5.31 9.72 3.47
C TYR A 43 4.02 9.40 4.23
N LEU A 44 3.08 8.69 3.59
CA LEU A 44 1.85 8.26 4.25
C LEU A 44 2.10 7.28 5.40
N ALA A 45 3.02 6.33 5.22
CA ALA A 45 3.41 5.40 6.28
C ALA A 45 4.02 6.13 7.50
N ASP A 46 4.85 7.16 7.26
CA ASP A 46 5.43 8.01 8.32
C ASP A 46 4.36 8.82 9.06
N LYS A 47 3.40 9.40 8.34
CA LYS A 47 2.40 10.30 8.94
C LYS A 47 1.19 9.61 9.55
N LEU A 48 0.78 8.47 8.99
CA LEU A 48 -0.44 7.76 9.40
C LEU A 48 -0.13 6.53 10.28
N GLY A 49 1.15 6.15 10.40
CA GLY A 49 1.58 5.11 11.33
C GLY A 49 1.24 5.48 12.78
N GLN A 50 0.52 4.60 13.47
CA GLN A 50 0.17 4.80 14.89
C GLN A 50 1.22 4.19 15.82
N THR A 51 1.90 3.13 15.36
CA THR A 51 2.99 2.47 16.09
C THR A 51 4.20 2.34 15.18
N GLN A 52 4.18 1.37 14.28
CA GLN A 52 5.11 1.24 13.18
C GLN A 52 4.30 1.23 11.88
N GLY A 53 4.36 2.34 11.16
CA GLY A 53 3.77 2.46 9.84
C GLY A 53 4.56 1.63 8.82
N GLY A 54 3.85 1.10 7.82
CA GLY A 54 4.45 0.35 6.72
C GLY A 54 3.62 0.48 5.47
N TRP A 55 4.20 0.10 4.34
CA TRP A 55 3.48 0.06 3.08
C TRP A 55 3.99 -1.07 2.21
N LYS A 56 3.16 -1.50 1.26
CA LYS A 56 3.53 -2.48 0.26
C LYS A 56 2.94 -2.08 -1.09
N MET A 57 3.74 -2.23 -2.14
CA MET A 57 3.26 -2.05 -3.50
C MET A 57 3.92 -3.07 -4.42
N ASP A 58 3.08 -3.82 -5.13
CA ASP A 58 3.52 -4.87 -6.04
C ASP A 58 2.44 -5.18 -7.09
N TRP A 59 2.89 -5.65 -8.26
CA TRP A 59 2.00 -6.15 -9.30
C TRP A 59 1.54 -7.57 -8.95
N LEU A 60 0.25 -7.73 -8.69
CA LEU A 60 -0.36 -9.06 -8.49
C LEU A 60 -0.51 -9.80 -9.82
N ILE A 61 -0.78 -9.05 -10.88
CA ILE A 61 -0.84 -9.53 -12.26
C ILE A 61 -0.09 -8.51 -13.12
N ALA A 62 1.04 -8.91 -13.72
CA ALA A 62 1.90 -8.03 -14.51
C ALA A 62 1.63 -8.09 -16.02
N GLU A 63 0.97 -9.14 -16.50
CA GLU A 63 0.70 -9.45 -17.92
C GLU A 63 -0.80 -9.37 -18.28
#